data_AF-A0A8D0ISX4-F1
#
_entry.id   AF-A0A8D0ISX4-F1
#
_cell.length_a   1.000
_cell.length_b   1.000
_cell.length_c   1.000
_cell.angle_alpha   90.00
_cell.angle_beta   90.00
_cell.angle_gamma   90.00
#
_symmetry.space_group_name_H-M   'P 1'
#
loop_
_entity.id
_entity.type
_entity.pdbx_description
1 polymer ?
#
loop_
_entity_poly.entity_id
_entity_poly.type
_entity_poly.pdbx_seq_one_letter_code
_entity_poly.pdbx_strand_id
1 'polypeptide(L)'
;MVIEYIGTIIRNEVANRREKIYEEQNRGIYMFRINNEHVIDATLTGGPARYINHSCAPNCVAEVVTFDKEDKIIIISSRRIPKGEELTYDYQFDFEDDQHKIPCHCGAWNCRKWMN
;
A
#
# COMPACT_ATOMS: atom_id res chain seq x y z
N MET A 1 10.97 5.28 -12.24
CA MET A 1 10.76 4.19 -11.26
C MET A 1 11.39 4.60 -9.94
N VAL A 2 10.70 4.39 -8.82
CA VAL A 2 11.20 4.67 -7.47
C VAL A 2 11.64 3.38 -6.80
N ILE A 3 10.73 2.42 -6.63
CA ILE A 3 10.99 1.14 -5.96
C ILE A 3 9.93 0.09 -6.29
N GLU A 4 10.28 -1.20 -6.24
CA GLU A 4 9.32 -2.32 -6.29
C GLU A 4 8.78 -2.64 -4.88
N TYR A 5 7.48 -2.87 -4.76
CA TYR A 5 6.87 -3.37 -3.53
C TYR A 5 7.02 -4.89 -3.46
N ILE A 6 8.10 -5.36 -2.83
CA ILE A 6 8.41 -6.80 -2.70
C ILE A 6 7.89 -7.40 -1.39
N GLY A 7 7.47 -8.65 -1.47
CA GLY A 7 6.98 -9.47 -0.35
C GLY A 7 6.63 -10.88 -0.82
N THR A 8 5.87 -11.62 -0.02
CA THR A 8 5.39 -12.95 -0.40
C THR A 8 4.07 -12.85 -1.15
N ILE A 9 4.00 -13.37 -2.38
CA ILE A 9 2.73 -13.46 -3.12
C ILE A 9 1.87 -14.56 -2.51
N ILE A 10 0.65 -14.21 -2.09
CA ILE A 10 -0.33 -15.12 -1.49
C ILE A 10 -1.70 -14.92 -2.14
N ARG A 11 -2.55 -15.94 -2.05
CA ARG A 11 -3.96 -15.86 -2.49
C ARG A 11 -4.79 -15.04 -1.51
N ASN A 12 -5.85 -14.39 -1.99
CA ASN A 12 -6.76 -13.59 -1.16
C ASN A 12 -7.30 -14.33 0.09
N GLU A 13 -7.65 -15.61 -0.04
CA GLU A 13 -8.11 -16.44 1.10
C GLU A 13 -7.06 -16.52 2.24
N VAL A 14 -5.78 -16.57 1.87
CA VAL A 14 -4.67 -16.62 2.82
C VAL A 14 -4.42 -15.26 3.44
N ALA A 15 -4.54 -14.18 2.65
CA ALA A 15 -4.42 -12.81 3.13
C ALA A 15 -5.44 -12.52 4.24
N ASN A 16 -6.73 -12.80 3.99
CA ASN A 16 -7.82 -12.62 4.97
C ASN A 16 -7.59 -13.39 6.27
N ARG A 17 -7.01 -14.60 6.19
CA ARG A 17 -6.67 -15.38 7.38
C ARG A 17 -5.49 -14.76 8.15
N ARG A 18 -4.46 -14.30 7.44
CA ARG A 18 -3.26 -13.72 8.05
C ARG A 18 -3.53 -12.37 8.69
N GLU A 19 -4.38 -11.55 8.07
CA GLU A 19 -4.83 -10.27 8.61
C GLU A 19 -5.34 -10.42 10.04
N LYS A 20 -6.30 -11.32 10.27
CA LYS A 20 -6.84 -11.63 11.61
C LYS A 20 -5.76 -12.05 12.61
N ILE A 21 -4.82 -12.90 12.18
CA ILE A 21 -3.71 -13.34 13.03
C ILE A 21 -2.79 -12.17 13.39
N TYR A 22 -2.52 -11.26 12.45
CA TYR A 22 -1.68 -10.09 12.68
C TYR A 22 -2.37 -9.07 13.58
N GLU A 23 -3.67 -8.86 13.43
CA GLU A 23 -4.48 -8.03 14.34
C GLU A 23 -4.46 -8.57 15.77
N GLU A 24 -4.70 -9.87 15.96
CA GLU A 24 -4.62 -10.53 17.28
C GLU A 24 -3.24 -10.39 17.93
N GLN A 25 -2.19 -10.28 17.12
CA GLN A 25 -0.80 -10.07 17.55
C GLN A 25 -0.41 -8.59 17.68
N ASN A 26 -1.35 -7.66 17.44
CA ASN A 26 -1.11 -6.23 17.39
C ASN A 26 0.07 -5.85 16.46
N ARG A 27 0.13 -6.50 15.30
CA ARG A 27 1.17 -6.32 14.30
C ARG A 27 0.64 -5.46 13.15
N GLY A 28 1.48 -4.54 12.66
CA GLY A 28 1.15 -3.77 11.46
C GLY A 28 0.96 -4.69 10.26
N ILE A 29 -0.10 -4.46 9.49
CA ILE A 29 -0.45 -5.23 8.30
C ILE A 29 0.11 -4.50 7.08
N TYR A 30 0.95 -5.19 6.31
CA TYR A 30 1.58 -4.66 5.10
C TYR A 30 1.21 -5.55 3.92
N MET A 31 0.00 -5.39 3.42
CA MET A 31 -0.53 -6.17 2.31
C MET A 31 -0.92 -5.25 1.15
N PHE A 32 -0.54 -5.62 -0.07
CA PHE A 32 -0.85 -4.87 -1.28
C PHE A 32 -1.49 -5.80 -2.31
N ARG A 33 -2.74 -5.53 -2.67
CA ARG A 33 -3.46 -6.29 -3.70
C ARG A 33 -2.87 -6.05 -5.09
N ILE A 34 -2.48 -7.12 -5.78
CA ILE A 34 -2.05 -7.07 -7.18
C ILE A 34 -3.27 -7.11 -8.09
N ASN A 35 -4.16 -8.07 -7.83
CA ASN A 35 -5.38 -8.32 -8.60
C ASN A 35 -6.42 -9.05 -7.73
N ASN A 36 -7.51 -9.52 -8.33
CA ASN A 36 -8.61 -10.18 -7.60
C ASN A 36 -8.26 -11.56 -7.02
N GLU A 37 -7.08 -12.11 -7.32
CA GLU A 37 -6.65 -13.42 -6.85
C GLU A 37 -5.44 -13.35 -5.92
N HIS A 38 -4.54 -12.38 -6.15
CA HIS A 38 -3.21 -12.32 -5.52
C HIS A 38 -2.95 -11.01 -4.75
N VAL A 39 -2.25 -11.17 -3.63
CA VAL A 39 -1.82 -10.11 -2.71
C VAL A 39 -0.35 -10.30 -2.39
N ILE A 40 0.43 -9.22 -2.31
CA ILE A 40 1.79 -9.22 -1.78
C ILE A 40 1.73 -8.94 -0.29
N ASP A 41 2.19 -9.88 0.53
CA ASP A 41 2.33 -9.74 1.98
C ASP A 41 3.79 -9.44 2.35
N ALA A 42 4.03 -8.23 2.83
CA ALA A 42 5.33 -7.72 3.29
C ALA A 42 5.45 -7.63 4.83
N THR A 43 4.49 -8.22 5.56
CA THR A 43 4.33 -8.06 7.02
C THR A 43 5.45 -8.73 7.81
N LEU A 44 5.83 -9.95 7.42
CA LEU A 44 6.95 -10.68 8.04
C LEU A 44 8.26 -10.35 7.33
N THR A 45 8.27 -10.42 6.01
CA THR A 45 9.44 -10.24 5.14
C THR A 45 9.05 -9.47 3.90
N GLY A 46 9.77 -8.40 3.60
CA GLY A 46 9.49 -7.55 2.44
C GLY A 46 10.54 -6.46 2.28
N GLY A 47 10.31 -5.56 1.32
CA GLY A 47 11.21 -4.44 1.02
C GLY A 47 10.89 -3.17 1.82
N PRO A 48 11.74 -2.14 1.70
CA PRO A 48 11.52 -0.86 2.37
C PRO A 48 10.31 -0.08 1.83
N ALA A 49 9.75 -0.46 0.67
CA ALA A 49 8.54 0.13 0.10
C ALA A 49 7.32 0.05 1.03
N ARG A 50 7.30 -0.88 2.00
CA ARG A 50 6.21 -1.00 3.00
C ARG A 50 6.07 0.22 3.93
N TYR A 51 7.05 1.12 3.94
CA TYR A 51 7.06 2.33 4.76
C TYR A 51 6.68 3.60 3.98
N ILE A 52 6.27 3.48 2.71
CA ILE A 52 5.81 4.63 1.93
C ILE A 52 4.38 4.95 2.37
N ASN A 53 4.19 6.14 2.95
CA ASN A 53 2.91 6.53 3.54
C ASN A 53 1.85 6.93 2.52
N HIS A 54 0.62 7.01 2.99
CA HIS A 54 -0.49 7.58 2.25
C HIS A 54 -0.46 9.13 2.22
N SER A 55 -0.84 9.71 1.08
CA SER A 55 -1.23 11.12 0.99
C SER A 55 -2.40 11.32 0.03
N CYS A 56 -3.30 12.26 0.36
CA CYS A 56 -4.35 12.73 -0.54
C CYS A 56 -3.83 13.69 -1.64
N ALA A 57 -2.58 14.15 -1.53
CA ALA A 57 -1.84 14.85 -2.58
C ALA A 57 -0.50 14.14 -2.82
N PRO A 58 -0.52 12.92 -3.37
CA PRO A 58 0.68 12.09 -3.47
C PRO A 58 1.65 12.59 -4.54
N ASN A 59 2.92 12.23 -4.39
CA ASN A 59 3.98 12.46 -5.39
C ASN A 59 4.41 11.17 -6.11
N CYS A 60 3.83 10.03 -5.73
CA CYS A 60 4.00 8.73 -6.37
C CYS A 60 2.66 8.08 -6.70
N VAL A 61 2.69 7.14 -7.65
CA VAL A 61 1.61 6.22 -8.00
C VAL A 61 2.13 4.80 -7.93
N ALA A 62 1.25 3.84 -7.64
CA ALA A 62 1.54 2.42 -7.71
C ALA A 62 0.97 1.86 -9.02
N GLU A 63 1.79 1.18 -9.81
CA GLU A 63 1.38 0.54 -11.05
C GLU A 63 1.70 -0.95 -11.01
N VAL A 64 0.78 -1.76 -11.53
CA VAL A 64 1.01 -3.19 -11.76
C VAL A 64 1.66 -3.37 -13.12
N VAL A 65 2.86 -3.94 -13.15
CA VAL A 65 3.63 -4.19 -14.37
C VAL A 65 3.95 -5.68 -14.46
N THR A 66 3.61 -6.30 -15.58
CA THR A 66 3.91 -7.71 -15.83
C THR A 66 5.31 -7.88 -16.40
N PHE A 67 6.17 -8.64 -15.71
CA PHE A 67 7.50 -9.02 -16.16
C PHE A 67 7.61 -10.54 -16.16
N ASP A 68 8.02 -11.15 -17.28
CA ASP A 68 8.21 -12.60 -17.40
C ASP A 68 7.02 -13.47 -16.91
N LYS A 69 5.79 -12.96 -17.13
CA LYS A 69 4.49 -13.54 -16.69
C LYS A 69 4.20 -13.45 -15.19
N GLU A 70 4.96 -12.66 -14.46
CA GLU A 70 4.69 -12.32 -13.07
C GLU A 70 4.27 -10.85 -12.95
N ASP A 71 3.17 -10.59 -12.26
CA ASP A 71 2.72 -9.23 -11.97
C ASP A 71 3.49 -8.66 -10.78
N LYS A 72 4.06 -7.48 -10.97
CA LYS A 72 4.84 -6.75 -9.96
C LYS A 72 4.21 -5.40 -9.68
N ILE A 73 4.28 -4.95 -8.43
CA ILE A 73 3.83 -3.62 -8.04
C ILE A 73 5.02 -2.68 -7.99
N ILE A 74 5.03 -1.69 -8.87
CA ILE A 74 6.10 -0.71 -9.01
C ILE A 74 5.59 0.66 -8.57
N ILE A 75 6.31 1.28 -7.64
CA ILE A 75 6.06 2.67 -7.25
C ILE A 75 6.82 3.60 -8.20
N ILE A 76 6.10 4.54 -8.81
CA ILE A 76 6.61 5.48 -9.82
C ILE A 76 6.30 6.90 -9.36
N SER A 77 7.25 7.82 -9.53
CA SER A 77 7.05 9.24 -9.23
C SER A 77 6.11 9.88 -10.26
N SER A 78 5.09 10.61 -9.82
CA SER A 78 4.16 11.35 -10.70
C SER A 78 4.69 12.73 -11.10
N ARG A 79 5.73 13.22 -10.42
CA ARG A 79 6.44 14.47 -10.72
C ARG A 79 7.89 14.39 -10.26
N ARG A 80 8.67 15.45 -10.51
CA ARG A 80 10.02 15.60 -9.94
C ARG A 80 9.93 15.75 -8.42
N ILE A 81 10.74 14.98 -7.69
CA ILE A 81 10.78 14.96 -6.22
C ILE A 81 12.16 15.49 -5.77
N PRO A 82 12.22 16.62 -5.03
CA PRO A 82 13.45 17.14 -4.46
C PRO A 82 13.94 16.28 -3.29
N LYS A 83 15.24 16.37 -2.99
CA LYS A 83 15.84 15.66 -1.86
C LYS A 83 15.17 16.10 -0.55
N GLY A 84 14.78 15.13 0.27
CA GLY A 84 14.18 15.35 1.58
C GLY A 84 12.65 15.45 1.59
N GLU A 85 12.01 15.45 0.42
CA GLU A 85 10.56 15.32 0.35
C GLU A 85 10.14 13.86 0.60
N GLU A 86 9.11 13.65 1.43
CA GLU A 86 8.58 12.32 1.74
C GLU A 86 7.89 11.70 0.52
N LEU A 87 8.14 10.42 0.25
CA LEU A 87 7.46 9.68 -0.81
C LEU A 87 6.09 9.21 -0.32
N THR A 88 5.04 9.49 -1.08
CA THR A 88 3.67 9.10 -0.73
C THR A 88 2.86 8.70 -1.96
N TYR A 89 1.90 7.78 -1.79
CA TYR A 89 0.93 7.39 -2.82
C TYR A 89 -0.50 7.33 -2.26
N ASP A 90 -1.52 7.31 -3.13
CA ASP A 90 -2.90 7.05 -2.69
C ASP A 90 -3.06 5.55 -2.46
N TYR A 91 -3.46 5.13 -1.25
CA TYR A 91 -3.62 3.72 -0.91
C TYR A 91 -4.85 3.10 -1.57
N GLN A 92 -5.83 3.94 -1.95
CA GLN A 92 -7.07 3.49 -2.59
C GLN A 92 -7.76 2.36 -1.81
N PHE A 93 -7.83 2.50 -0.48
CA PHE A 93 -8.60 1.56 0.32
C PHE A 93 -10.07 1.57 -0.11
N ASP A 94 -10.68 0.39 -0.07
CA ASP A 94 -12.11 0.25 -0.34
C ASP A 94 -12.91 1.06 0.69
N PHE A 95 -14.00 1.68 0.24
CA PHE A 95 -14.88 2.43 1.13
C PHE A 95 -15.50 1.48 2.15
N GLU A 96 -15.24 1.74 3.44
CA GLU A 96 -15.87 1.03 4.55
C GLU A 96 -16.98 1.86 5.20
N ASP A 97 -17.78 1.21 6.04
CA ASP A 97 -18.81 1.90 6.80
C ASP A 97 -18.21 2.93 7.78
N ASP A 98 -19.06 3.81 8.32
CA ASP A 98 -18.62 4.87 9.23
C ASP A 98 -17.92 4.36 10.50
N GLN A 99 -18.03 3.06 10.83
CA GLN A 99 -17.44 2.46 12.03
C GLN A 99 -15.98 2.04 11.82
N HIS A 100 -15.54 1.86 10.57
CA HIS A 100 -14.19 1.36 10.23
C HIS A 100 -13.33 2.41 9.52
N LYS A 101 -13.69 3.68 9.62
CA LYS A 101 -12.92 4.78 9.02
C LYS A 101 -11.56 4.97 9.68
N ILE A 102 -10.51 5.02 8.85
CA ILE A 102 -9.13 5.21 9.29
C ILE A 102 -8.71 6.65 9.03
N PRO A 103 -8.41 7.45 10.08
CA PRO A 103 -8.11 8.87 9.93
C PRO A 103 -6.83 9.10 9.13
N CYS A 104 -6.89 10.03 8.18
CA CYS A 104 -5.76 10.43 7.38
C CYS A 104 -5.04 11.63 8.01
N HIS A 105 -3.74 11.46 8.25
CA HIS A 105 -2.87 12.47 8.87
C HIS A 105 -1.85 13.08 7.90
N CYS A 106 -2.07 12.97 6.58
CA CYS A 106 -1.08 13.38 5.57
C CYS A 106 -0.77 14.89 5.52
N GLY A 107 -1.58 15.75 6.14
CA GLY A 107 -1.35 17.20 6.15
C GLY A 107 -1.60 17.92 4.82
N ALA A 108 -2.05 17.22 3.77
CA ALA A 108 -2.34 17.83 2.48
C ALA A 108 -3.49 18.85 2.55
N TRP A 109 -3.40 19.93 1.76
CA TRP A 109 -4.40 21.00 1.71
C TRP A 109 -5.80 20.51 1.29
N ASN A 110 -5.83 19.45 0.47
CA ASN A 110 -7.02 18.77 -0.04
C ASN A 110 -7.26 17.41 0.66
N CYS A 111 -6.78 17.23 1.90
CA CYS A 111 -6.92 15.96 2.62
C CYS A 111 -8.40 15.55 2.79
N ARG A 112 -8.72 14.32 2.36
CA ARG A 112 -10.06 13.70 2.48
C ARG A 112 -10.47 13.37 3.92
N LYS A 113 -9.56 13.57 4.88
CA LYS A 113 -9.66 13.21 6.31
C LYS A 113 -9.65 11.71 6.62
N TRP A 114 -9.86 10.85 5.62
CA TRP A 114 -9.90 9.41 5.75
C TRP A 114 -9.09 8.74 4.65
N MET A 115 -8.52 7.57 4.94
CA MET A 115 -7.78 6.76 3.97
C MET A 115 -8.68 5.82 3.17
N ASN A 116 -9.80 5.41 3.78
CA ASN A 116 -10.92 4.66 3.23
C ASN A 116 -12.23 5.47 3.25
#